data_AF-A0A523YBM7-F1
#
_entry.id   AF-A0A523YBM7-F1
#
_cell.length_a   1.000
_cell.length_b   1.000
_cell.length_c   1.000
_cell.angle_alpha   90.00
_cell.angle_beta   90.00
_cell.angle_gamma   90.00
#
_symmetry.space_group_name_H-M   'P 1'
#
loop_
_entity.id
_entity.type
_entity.pdbx_description
1 polymer ?
#
loop_
_entity_poly.entity_id
_entity_poly.type
_entity_poly.pdbx_seq_one_letter_code
_entity_poly.pdbx_strand_id
1 'polypeptide(L)'
;MIFAANFKTNHTRATTKAYIEALKEKLVAKKSEDSVYIFPPATALDSYAGDFTLGVQNAYTVQNGAYTGEIGLEQLEEFAIKTILVGHSERREILGESQELVAAKFAYFKEQGFEIIYCIGEPLEIREQGDSAVLEYLLAQFEDIDTSYENLIIAYEPIWAIGTGRSATTEEIENTHTALKKTIQKPLLYGGSV
;
A
#
# COMPACT_ATOMS: atom_id res chain seq x y z
N MET A 1 -4.56 10.12 -12.25
CA MET A 1 -3.36 9.55 -11.58
C MET A 1 -3.75 9.06 -10.20
N ILE A 2 -2.99 8.16 -9.60
CA ILE A 2 -3.27 7.67 -8.23
C ILE A 2 -2.21 8.24 -7.29
N PHE A 3 -2.66 8.84 -6.18
CA PHE A 3 -1.82 9.33 -5.09
C PHE A 3 -2.23 8.62 -3.80
N ALA A 4 -1.26 8.05 -3.08
CA ALA A 4 -1.52 7.34 -1.84
C ALA A 4 -0.63 7.87 -0.72
N ALA A 5 -1.24 8.33 0.37
CA ALA A 5 -0.56 8.82 1.56
C ALA A 5 -0.61 7.76 2.66
N ASN A 6 0.49 7.05 2.85
CA ASN A 6 0.68 6.16 4.00
C ASN A 6 1.24 6.96 5.18
N PHE A 7 0.44 7.19 6.23
CA PHE A 7 0.89 7.94 7.41
C PHE A 7 1.83 7.13 8.30
N LYS A 8 1.91 5.81 8.08
CA LYS A 8 2.63 4.87 8.96
C LYS A 8 2.15 5.05 10.41
N THR A 9 3.05 4.86 11.37
CA THR A 9 2.83 5.11 12.79
C THR A 9 2.97 6.61 13.15
N ASN A 10 2.37 7.51 12.36
CA ASN A 10 2.30 8.94 12.64
C ASN A 10 0.84 9.42 12.69
N HIS A 11 0.64 10.55 13.36
CA HIS A 11 -0.65 11.19 13.61
C HIS A 11 -1.54 10.51 14.66
N THR A 12 -2.38 11.32 15.29
CA THR A 12 -3.49 10.91 16.15
C THR A 12 -4.79 11.30 15.45
N ARG A 13 -5.97 10.91 15.97
CA ARG A 13 -7.27 11.36 15.41
C ARG A 13 -7.32 12.87 15.19
N ALA A 14 -6.80 13.67 16.14
CA ALA A 14 -6.81 15.12 16.06
C ALA A 14 -5.89 15.65 14.95
N THR A 15 -4.67 15.12 14.82
CA THR A 15 -3.73 15.60 13.80
C THR A 15 -4.03 15.02 12.41
N THR A 16 -4.60 13.83 12.31
CA THR A 16 -5.19 13.29 11.06
C THR A 16 -6.34 14.16 10.59
N LYS A 17 -7.25 14.56 11.49
CA LYS A 17 -8.34 15.49 11.15
C LYS A 17 -7.79 16.82 10.62
N ALA A 18 -6.82 17.41 11.32
CA ALA A 18 -6.19 18.66 10.88
C ALA A 18 -5.53 18.53 9.50
N TYR A 19 -4.82 17.42 9.25
CA TYR A 19 -4.25 17.13 7.94
C TYR A 19 -5.33 17.06 6.85
N ILE A 20 -6.42 16.34 7.11
CA ILE A 20 -7.51 16.16 6.14
C ILE A 20 -8.21 17.48 5.83
N GLU A 21 -8.45 18.33 6.82
CA GLU A 21 -9.03 19.66 6.56
C GLU A 21 -8.11 20.52 5.67
N ALA A 22 -6.81 20.52 5.94
CA ALA A 22 -5.84 21.22 5.09
C ALA A 22 -5.77 20.62 3.67
N LEU A 23 -5.86 19.28 3.56
CA LEU A 23 -5.85 18.58 2.27
C LEU A 23 -7.09 18.93 1.45
N LYS A 24 -8.29 18.97 2.04
CA LYS A 24 -9.54 19.32 1.34
C LYS A 24 -9.44 20.63 0.57
N GLU A 25 -8.84 21.65 1.19
CA GLU A 25 -8.63 22.95 0.54
C GLU A 25 -7.80 22.84 -0.74
N LYS A 26 -6.84 21.89 -0.78
CA LYS A 26 -6.00 21.62 -1.96
C LYS A 26 -6.71 20.73 -2.98
N LEU A 27 -7.55 19.81 -2.53
CA LEU A 27 -8.30 18.92 -3.40
C LEU A 27 -9.40 19.62 -4.21
N VAL A 28 -9.75 20.88 -3.91
CA VAL A 28 -10.65 21.67 -4.77
C VAL A 28 -10.13 21.77 -6.22
N ALA A 29 -8.80 21.76 -6.41
CA ALA A 29 -8.16 21.78 -7.73
C ALA A 29 -7.86 20.37 -8.29
N LYS A 30 -8.30 19.30 -7.62
CA LYS A 30 -8.11 17.91 -8.06
C LYS A 30 -8.82 17.68 -9.39
N LYS A 31 -8.15 17.00 -10.30
CA LYS A 31 -8.77 16.57 -11.56
C LYS A 31 -9.69 15.38 -11.29
N SER A 32 -10.78 15.28 -12.04
CA SER A 32 -11.77 14.20 -11.87
C SER A 32 -11.19 12.80 -12.04
N GLU A 33 -10.16 12.65 -12.87
CA GLU A 33 -9.46 11.40 -13.15
C GLU A 33 -8.33 11.06 -12.15
N ASP A 34 -8.09 11.95 -11.18
CA ASP A 34 -7.16 11.67 -10.10
C ASP A 34 -7.88 10.95 -8.94
N SER A 35 -7.19 9.99 -8.32
CA SER A 35 -7.63 9.26 -7.15
C SER A 35 -6.65 9.52 -6.02
N VAL A 36 -7.17 9.85 -4.84
CA VAL A 36 -6.35 10.16 -3.65
C VAL A 36 -6.73 9.19 -2.55
N TYR A 37 -5.74 8.54 -1.97
CA TYR A 37 -5.89 7.56 -0.90
C TYR A 37 -5.17 8.02 0.36
N ILE A 38 -5.77 7.78 1.52
CA ILE A 38 -5.17 8.10 2.82
C ILE A 38 -5.25 6.86 3.70
N PHE A 39 -4.11 6.48 4.27
CA PHE A 39 -3.97 5.35 5.19
C PHE A 39 -3.45 5.85 6.53
N PRO A 40 -4.32 6.30 7.46
CA PRO A 40 -3.92 6.67 8.82
C PRO A 40 -3.63 5.41 9.67
N PRO A 41 -2.91 5.55 10.80
CA PRO A 41 -2.79 4.43 11.75
C PRO A 41 -4.17 4.05 12.29
N ALA A 42 -4.37 2.79 12.68
CA ALA A 42 -5.66 2.28 13.16
C ALA A 42 -6.23 3.09 14.34
N THR A 43 -5.37 3.62 15.21
CA THR A 43 -5.74 4.49 16.34
C THR A 43 -6.25 5.86 15.92
N ALA A 44 -6.05 6.24 14.66
CA ALA A 44 -6.50 7.48 14.05
C ALA A 44 -7.58 7.29 12.97
N LEU A 45 -8.17 6.10 12.86
CA LEU A 45 -9.36 5.92 12.03
C LEU A 45 -10.56 6.68 12.63
N ASP A 46 -11.31 7.33 11.74
CA ASP A 46 -12.48 8.12 12.07
C ASP A 46 -13.34 8.34 10.81
N SER A 47 -14.52 8.91 10.98
CA SER A 47 -15.33 9.41 9.87
C SER A 47 -14.74 10.71 9.33
N TYR A 48 -14.06 10.62 8.20
CA TYR A 48 -13.51 11.77 7.48
C TYR A 48 -14.24 11.98 6.15
N ALA A 49 -14.77 13.19 5.93
CA ALA A 49 -15.34 13.56 4.64
C ALA A 49 -14.27 14.10 3.69
N GLY A 50 -14.43 13.98 2.37
CA GLY A 50 -13.57 14.60 1.37
C GLY A 50 -13.56 13.83 0.04
N ASP A 51 -12.92 14.40 -0.99
CA ASP A 51 -12.71 13.75 -2.28
C ASP A 51 -11.44 12.88 -2.27
N PHE A 52 -11.45 11.87 -1.39
CA PHE A 52 -10.40 10.87 -1.24
C PHE A 52 -11.00 9.55 -0.70
N THR A 53 -10.27 8.46 -0.88
CA THR A 53 -10.59 7.14 -0.33
C THR A 53 -9.82 6.91 0.97
N LEU A 54 -10.53 6.57 2.05
CA LEU A 54 -9.91 6.15 3.30
C LEU A 54 -9.63 4.64 3.26
N GLY A 55 -8.40 4.25 3.56
CA GLY A 55 -8.01 2.84 3.68
C GLY A 55 -7.31 2.54 5.00
N VAL A 56 -7.00 1.26 5.23
CA VAL A 56 -6.20 0.82 6.37
C VAL A 56 -4.81 0.35 5.98
N GLN A 57 -3.84 0.61 6.85
CA GLN A 57 -2.44 0.20 6.65
C GLN A 57 -2.24 -1.31 6.82
N ASN A 58 -3.11 -1.97 7.59
CA ASN A 58 -3.10 -3.40 7.85
C ASN A 58 -4.40 -3.82 8.56
N ALA A 59 -4.78 -5.10 8.44
CA ALA A 59 -5.79 -5.76 9.25
C ALA A 59 -5.57 -7.27 9.25
N TYR A 60 -6.19 -7.97 10.20
CA TYR A 60 -6.10 -9.41 10.35
C TYR A 60 -7.19 -10.13 9.55
N THR A 61 -6.91 -11.35 9.13
CA THR A 61 -7.77 -12.17 8.23
C THR A 61 -8.90 -12.86 8.99
N VAL A 62 -9.78 -12.07 9.61
CA VAL A 62 -10.91 -12.56 10.40
C VAL A 62 -12.06 -11.56 10.39
N GLN A 63 -13.30 -12.02 10.54
CA GLN A 63 -14.44 -11.15 10.83
C GLN A 63 -14.28 -10.48 12.20
N ASN A 64 -14.22 -11.31 13.25
CA ASN A 64 -13.98 -10.97 14.65
C ASN A 64 -13.50 -12.23 15.39
N GLY A 65 -13.00 -12.11 16.63
CA GLY A 65 -12.67 -13.29 17.44
C GLY A 65 -11.56 -13.06 18.48
N ALA A 66 -10.96 -14.16 18.94
CA ALA A 66 -9.94 -14.17 19.98
C ALA A 66 -8.53 -13.80 19.44
N TYR A 67 -8.40 -12.56 18.96
CA TYR A 67 -7.17 -12.02 18.35
C TYR A 67 -6.79 -10.70 19.06
N THR A 68 -6.39 -10.80 20.32
CA THR A 68 -6.09 -9.62 21.15
C THR A 68 -5.04 -8.72 20.50
N GLY A 69 -5.41 -7.47 20.23
CA GLY A 69 -4.53 -6.46 19.62
C GLY A 69 -4.74 -6.27 18.12
N GLU A 70 -5.47 -7.17 17.46
CA GLU A 70 -5.72 -7.10 16.01
C GLU A 70 -7.03 -6.38 15.67
N ILE A 71 -7.10 -5.90 14.42
CA ILE A 71 -8.29 -5.31 13.81
C ILE A 71 -8.84 -6.29 12.78
N GLY A 72 -10.08 -6.75 12.96
CA GLY A 72 -10.79 -7.62 12.02
C GLY A 72 -11.72 -6.84 11.09
N LEU A 73 -12.39 -7.55 10.18
CA LEU A 73 -13.30 -6.96 9.20
C LEU A 73 -14.46 -6.20 9.86
N GLU A 74 -15.04 -6.71 10.95
CA GLU A 74 -16.16 -6.05 11.66
C GLU A 74 -15.81 -4.61 12.07
N GLN A 75 -14.58 -4.37 12.54
CA GLN A 75 -14.14 -3.03 12.93
C GLN A 75 -13.92 -2.12 11.73
N LEU A 76 -13.55 -2.66 10.56
CA LEU A 76 -13.40 -1.87 9.33
C LEU A 76 -14.75 -1.48 8.72
N GLU A 77 -15.75 -2.36 8.85
CA GLU A 77 -17.11 -2.15 8.35
C GLU A 77 -17.80 -0.96 9.05
N GLU A 78 -17.52 -0.73 10.34
CA GLU A 78 -18.00 0.45 11.08
C GLU A 78 -17.60 1.77 10.41
N PHE A 79 -16.45 1.81 9.74
CA PHE A 79 -15.96 2.99 9.02
C PHE A 79 -16.22 2.92 7.51
N ALA A 80 -16.96 1.93 7.04
CA ALA A 80 -17.21 1.64 5.63
C ALA A 80 -15.93 1.54 4.78
N ILE A 81 -14.84 1.02 5.37
CA ILE A 81 -13.55 0.91 4.68
C ILE A 81 -13.52 -0.33 3.78
N LYS A 82 -13.15 -0.13 2.51
CA LYS A 82 -12.95 -1.19 1.51
C LYS A 82 -11.62 -1.07 0.76
N THR A 83 -10.62 -0.43 1.35
CA THR A 83 -9.27 -0.31 0.78
C THR A 83 -8.20 -0.66 1.82
N ILE A 84 -7.20 -1.45 1.44
CA ILE A 84 -6.16 -1.94 2.35
C ILE A 84 -4.77 -1.97 1.68
N LEU A 85 -3.73 -1.63 2.46
CA LEU A 85 -2.33 -1.92 2.12
C LEU A 85 -1.99 -3.36 2.51
N VAL A 86 -1.31 -4.08 1.62
CA VAL A 86 -0.87 -5.46 1.86
C VAL A 86 0.59 -5.62 1.44
N GLY A 87 1.41 -6.26 2.29
CA GLY A 87 2.79 -6.59 1.95
C GLY A 87 3.79 -5.43 2.03
N HIS A 88 3.49 -4.35 2.76
CA HIS A 88 4.42 -3.23 2.93
C HIS A 88 5.75 -3.70 3.55
N SER A 89 6.88 -3.16 3.07
CA SER A 89 8.23 -3.60 3.45
C SER A 89 8.48 -3.58 4.97
N GLU A 90 8.03 -2.53 5.68
CA GLU A 90 8.11 -2.46 7.14
C GLU A 90 7.43 -3.65 7.84
N ARG A 91 6.33 -4.17 7.29
CA ARG A 91 5.66 -5.35 7.87
C ARG A 91 6.41 -6.64 7.57
N ARG A 92 6.98 -6.78 6.37
CA ARG A 92 7.80 -7.94 5.99
C ARG A 92 9.08 -7.99 6.81
N GLU A 93 9.85 -6.90 6.82
CA GLU A 93 11.19 -6.86 7.38
C GLU A 93 11.21 -6.66 8.90
N ILE A 94 10.36 -5.79 9.44
CA ILE A 94 10.39 -5.44 10.88
C ILE A 94 9.45 -6.34 11.68
N LEU A 95 8.25 -6.62 11.14
CA LEU A 95 7.22 -7.38 11.83
C LEU A 95 7.17 -8.86 11.42
N GLY A 96 7.99 -9.28 10.44
CA GLY A 96 8.13 -10.68 10.04
C GLY A 96 6.92 -11.25 9.29
N GLU A 97 6.18 -10.43 8.53
CA GLU A 97 5.13 -10.95 7.66
C GLU A 97 5.73 -11.73 6.49
N SER A 98 5.60 -13.06 6.56
CA SER A 98 6.05 -13.96 5.49
C SER A 98 5.18 -13.83 4.23
N GLN A 99 5.68 -14.33 3.10
CA GLN A 99 4.92 -14.31 1.84
C GLN A 99 3.60 -15.09 1.97
N GLU A 100 3.60 -16.20 2.71
CA GLU A 100 2.39 -17.00 2.96
C GLU A 100 1.33 -16.20 3.74
N LEU A 101 1.75 -15.45 4.77
CA LEU A 101 0.84 -14.59 5.53
C LEU A 101 0.29 -13.45 4.67
N VAL A 102 1.14 -12.89 3.83
CA VAL A 102 0.77 -11.81 2.90
C VAL A 102 -0.22 -12.32 1.83
N ALA A 103 0.02 -13.49 1.25
CA ALA A 103 -0.88 -14.12 0.28
C ALA A 103 -2.22 -14.50 0.90
N ALA A 104 -2.23 -15.06 2.12
CA ALA A 104 -3.46 -15.34 2.86
C ALA A 104 -4.28 -14.07 3.12
N LYS A 105 -3.60 -12.97 3.46
CA LYS A 105 -4.23 -11.65 3.63
C LYS A 105 -4.81 -11.12 2.33
N PHE A 106 -4.04 -11.18 1.25
CA PHE A 106 -4.51 -10.80 -0.07
C PHE A 106 -5.79 -11.56 -0.46
N ALA A 107 -5.77 -12.90 -0.34
CA ALA A 107 -6.89 -13.76 -0.68
C ALA A 107 -8.14 -13.43 0.16
N TYR A 108 -7.98 -13.28 1.48
CA TYR A 108 -9.08 -12.93 2.37
C TYR A 108 -9.73 -11.60 1.97
N PHE A 109 -8.96 -10.52 1.86
CA PHE A 109 -9.53 -9.21 1.55
C PHE A 109 -10.06 -9.10 0.12
N LYS A 110 -9.50 -9.87 -0.83
CA LYS A 110 -10.06 -10.03 -2.17
C LYS A 110 -11.46 -10.65 -2.11
N GLU A 111 -11.66 -11.72 -1.36
CA GLU A 111 -12.98 -12.36 -1.18
C GLU A 111 -14.00 -11.41 -0.55
N GLN A 112 -13.54 -10.48 0.28
CA GLN A 112 -14.37 -9.44 0.90
C GLN A 112 -14.57 -8.21 0.00
N GLY A 113 -14.08 -8.24 -1.25
CA GLY A 113 -14.27 -7.18 -2.24
C GLY A 113 -13.48 -5.90 -1.95
N PHE A 114 -12.35 -5.99 -1.26
CA PHE A 114 -11.50 -4.83 -1.01
C PHE A 114 -10.71 -4.45 -2.27
N GLU A 115 -10.45 -3.16 -2.43
CA GLU A 115 -9.34 -2.68 -3.25
C GLU A 115 -8.03 -2.86 -2.48
N ILE A 116 -7.09 -3.56 -3.10
CA ILE A 116 -5.83 -3.94 -2.46
C ILE A 116 -4.71 -3.16 -3.14
N ILE A 117 -3.99 -2.35 -2.36
CA ILE A 117 -2.70 -1.81 -2.76
C ILE A 117 -1.63 -2.78 -2.27
N TYR A 118 -1.08 -3.56 -3.20
CA TYR A 118 -0.07 -4.57 -2.95
C TYR A 118 1.33 -3.97 -3.08
N CYS A 119 2.06 -3.93 -1.97
CA CYS A 119 3.40 -3.36 -1.91
C CYS A 119 4.46 -4.40 -2.25
N ILE A 120 5.38 -4.02 -3.13
CA ILE A 120 6.54 -4.80 -3.54
C ILE A 120 7.79 -3.92 -3.55
N GLY A 121 8.96 -4.52 -3.40
CA GLY A 121 10.22 -3.77 -3.37
C GLY A 121 11.40 -4.68 -3.04
N GLU A 122 12.57 -4.29 -3.54
CA GLU A 122 13.83 -5.00 -3.35
C GLU A 122 14.74 -4.27 -2.35
N PRO A 123 15.58 -5.00 -1.60
CA PRO A 123 16.64 -4.41 -0.79
C PRO A 123 17.83 -3.96 -1.65
N LEU A 124 18.73 -3.16 -1.07
CA LEU A 124 19.84 -2.54 -1.82
C LEU A 124 20.73 -3.59 -2.49
N GLU A 125 20.97 -4.70 -1.79
CA GLU A 125 21.85 -5.78 -2.23
C GLU A 125 21.35 -6.44 -3.53
N ILE A 126 20.03 -6.47 -3.74
CA ILE A 126 19.42 -6.98 -4.98
C ILE A 126 19.54 -5.94 -6.09
N ARG A 127 19.33 -4.66 -5.78
CA ARG A 127 19.52 -3.57 -6.74
C ARG A 127 20.95 -3.52 -7.28
N GLU A 128 21.94 -3.72 -6.43
CA GLU A 128 23.36 -3.74 -6.80
C GLU A 128 23.75 -4.93 -7.70
N GLN A 129 22.90 -5.97 -7.79
CA GLN A 129 23.07 -7.09 -8.73
C GLN A 129 22.53 -6.78 -10.13
N GLY A 130 21.82 -5.66 -10.31
CA GLY A 130 21.32 -5.16 -11.60
C GLY A 130 19.86 -5.49 -11.89
N ASP A 131 19.33 -4.87 -12.95
CA ASP A 131 17.89 -4.85 -13.25
C ASP A 131 17.25 -6.23 -13.46
N SER A 132 18.01 -7.23 -13.91
CA SER A 132 17.50 -8.60 -14.05
C SER A 132 17.22 -9.26 -12.69
N ALA A 133 18.13 -9.09 -11.72
CA ALA A 133 17.96 -9.60 -10.37
C ALA A 133 16.81 -8.89 -9.64
N VAL A 134 16.68 -7.56 -9.85
CA VAL A 134 15.55 -6.78 -9.36
C VAL A 134 14.24 -7.35 -9.88
N LEU A 135 14.11 -7.54 -11.20
CA LEU A 135 12.87 -8.04 -11.78
C LEU A 135 12.52 -9.43 -11.25
N GLU A 136 13.50 -10.34 -11.18
CA GLU A 136 13.31 -11.69 -10.63
C GLU A 136 12.81 -11.63 -9.18
N TYR A 137 13.46 -10.82 -8.34
CA TYR A 137 13.07 -10.64 -6.94
C TYR A 137 11.66 -10.07 -6.78
N LEU A 138 11.31 -9.04 -7.54
CA LEU A 138 9.98 -8.43 -7.49
C LEU A 138 8.90 -9.40 -7.99
N LEU A 139 9.17 -10.21 -9.01
CA LEU A 139 8.22 -11.19 -9.51
C LEU A 139 7.98 -12.33 -8.51
N ALA A 140 9.00 -12.73 -7.75
CA ALA A 140 8.84 -13.73 -6.68
C ALA A 140 7.88 -13.26 -5.57
N GLN A 141 7.77 -11.94 -5.32
CA GLN A 141 6.81 -11.39 -4.36
C GLN A 141 5.36 -11.52 -4.81
N PHE A 142 5.06 -12.00 -6.02
CA PHE A 142 3.70 -12.30 -6.47
C PHE A 142 3.33 -13.78 -6.34
N GLU A 143 4.17 -14.61 -5.72
CA GLU A 143 3.81 -16.00 -5.39
C GLU A 143 2.50 -16.03 -4.58
N ASP A 144 1.53 -16.83 -5.06
CA ASP A 144 0.16 -16.93 -4.52
C ASP A 144 -0.68 -15.64 -4.52
N ILE A 145 -0.27 -14.62 -5.27
CA ILE A 145 -1.05 -13.39 -5.47
C ILE A 145 -1.78 -13.46 -6.81
N ASP A 146 -3.11 -13.35 -6.78
CA ASP A 146 -3.90 -13.23 -8.01
C ASP A 146 -3.76 -11.83 -8.63
N THR A 147 -2.77 -11.71 -9.51
CA THR A 147 -2.50 -10.48 -10.27
C THR A 147 -3.58 -10.13 -11.29
N SER A 148 -4.55 -11.01 -11.55
CA SER A 148 -5.68 -10.71 -12.42
C SER A 148 -6.81 -9.95 -11.73
N TYR A 149 -6.84 -9.94 -10.38
CA TYR A 149 -7.89 -9.32 -9.59
C TYR A 149 -8.15 -7.86 -9.97
N GLU A 150 -9.41 -7.52 -10.25
CA GLU A 150 -9.79 -6.23 -10.84
C GLU A 150 -9.44 -5.04 -9.95
N ASN A 151 -9.61 -5.16 -8.63
CA ASN A 151 -9.35 -4.10 -7.65
C ASN A 151 -7.92 -4.19 -7.07
N LEU A 152 -6.95 -4.61 -7.88
CA LEU A 152 -5.54 -4.65 -7.51
C LEU A 152 -4.79 -3.43 -8.04
N ILE A 153 -4.08 -2.74 -7.14
CA ILE A 153 -3.11 -1.70 -7.42
C ILE A 153 -1.75 -2.18 -6.89
N ILE A 154 -0.68 -1.98 -7.66
CA ILE A 154 0.67 -2.34 -7.23
C ILE A 154 1.39 -1.07 -6.79
N ALA A 155 2.03 -1.10 -5.62
CA ALA A 155 2.94 -0.06 -5.17
C ALA A 155 4.37 -0.61 -5.20
N TYR A 156 5.19 -0.11 -6.13
CA TYR A 156 6.61 -0.41 -6.17
C TYR A 156 7.37 0.58 -5.27
N GLU A 157 7.99 0.05 -4.23
CA GLU A 157 8.65 0.78 -3.15
C GLU A 157 10.06 0.22 -2.96
N PRO A 158 11.07 0.70 -3.71
CA PRO A 158 12.44 0.23 -3.55
C PRO A 158 12.89 0.47 -2.11
N ILE A 159 13.13 -0.61 -1.37
CA ILE A 159 13.27 -0.58 0.10
C ILE A 159 14.44 0.32 0.50
N TRP A 160 15.50 0.29 -0.30
CA TRP A 160 16.70 1.11 -0.14
C TRP A 160 16.49 2.61 -0.33
N ALA A 161 15.35 3.05 -0.90
CA ALA A 161 14.99 4.45 -1.09
C ALA A 161 13.99 5.00 -0.05
N ILE A 162 13.56 4.16 0.90
CA ILE A 162 12.59 4.55 1.93
C ILE A 162 13.33 5.14 3.13
N GLY A 163 13.24 6.46 3.32
CA GLY A 163 13.77 7.12 4.53
C GLY A 163 15.29 7.11 4.69
N THR A 164 16.03 6.73 3.65
CA THR A 164 17.50 6.63 3.64
C THR A 164 18.20 7.90 3.14
N GLY A 165 17.45 8.87 2.61
CA GLY A 165 17.98 10.07 1.95
C GLY A 165 18.57 9.80 0.55
N ARG A 166 18.56 8.55 0.09
CA ARG A 166 18.86 8.15 -1.27
C ARG A 166 17.54 7.94 -2.00
N SER A 167 17.32 8.65 -3.11
CA SER A 167 16.14 8.44 -3.96
C SER A 167 16.51 7.64 -5.20
N ALA A 168 15.59 6.80 -5.68
CA ALA A 168 15.73 6.22 -7.00
C ALA A 168 15.69 7.31 -8.06
N THR A 169 16.56 7.19 -9.06
CA THR A 169 16.55 8.08 -10.22
C THR A 169 15.33 7.80 -11.09
N THR A 170 14.88 8.79 -11.87
CA THR A 170 13.76 8.60 -12.81
C THR A 170 14.01 7.44 -13.77
N GLU A 171 15.25 7.24 -14.21
CA GLU A 171 15.64 6.14 -15.09
C GLU A 171 15.47 4.77 -14.41
N GLU A 172 15.93 4.61 -13.16
CA GLU A 172 15.74 3.36 -12.40
C GLU A 172 14.26 3.03 -12.18
N ILE A 173 13.45 4.07 -11.90
CA ILE A 173 11.99 3.95 -11.74
C ILE A 173 11.36 3.53 -13.07
N GLU A 174 11.68 4.23 -14.17
CA GLU A 174 11.13 3.94 -15.50
C GLU A 174 11.51 2.53 -16.00
N ASN A 175 12.76 2.11 -15.80
CA ASN A 175 13.23 0.78 -16.18
C ASN A 175 12.47 -0.30 -15.42
N THR A 176 12.35 -0.16 -14.10
CA THR A 176 11.66 -1.14 -13.25
C THR A 176 10.16 -1.17 -13.57
N HIS A 177 9.52 0.00 -13.70
CA HIS A 177 8.10 0.09 -14.06
C HIS A 177 7.81 -0.51 -15.44
N THR A 178 8.68 -0.24 -16.43
CA THR A 178 8.53 -0.78 -17.79
C THR A 178 8.67 -2.29 -17.79
N ALA A 179 9.60 -2.84 -17.02
CA ALA A 179 9.78 -4.28 -16.87
C ALA A 179 8.57 -4.94 -16.20
N LEU A 180 8.09 -4.40 -15.07
CA LEU A 180 6.91 -4.91 -14.37
C LEU A 180 5.65 -4.88 -15.24
N LYS A 181 5.43 -3.79 -15.99
CA LYS A 181 4.25 -3.64 -16.87
C LYS A 181 4.21 -4.64 -18.03
N LYS A 182 5.34 -5.24 -18.41
CA LYS A 182 5.36 -6.33 -19.41
C LYS A 182 4.74 -7.62 -18.85
N THR A 183 4.83 -7.82 -17.54
CA THR A 183 4.35 -9.03 -16.87
C THR A 183 2.98 -8.82 -16.23
N ILE A 184 2.76 -7.68 -15.60
CA ILE A 184 1.54 -7.40 -14.83
C ILE A 184 0.90 -6.09 -15.30
N GLN A 185 -0.32 -6.19 -15.84
CA GLN A 185 -1.07 -5.06 -16.40
C GLN A 185 -2.05 -4.51 -15.36
N LYS A 186 -1.51 -3.86 -14.33
CA LYS A 186 -2.28 -3.18 -13.26
C LYS A 186 -1.78 -1.75 -13.05
N PRO A 187 -2.57 -0.87 -12.41
CA PRO A 187 -2.07 0.41 -11.94
C PRO A 187 -0.82 0.19 -11.09
N LEU A 188 0.27 0.90 -11.42
CA LEU A 188 1.57 0.75 -10.78
C LEU A 188 2.03 2.10 -10.25
N LEU A 189 2.10 2.21 -8.93
CA LEU A 189 2.56 3.37 -8.17
C LEU A 189 4.04 3.24 -7.86
N TYR A 190 4.69 4.38 -7.64
CA TYR A 190 6.02 4.45 -7.02
C TYR A 190 5.87 5.03 -5.61
N GLY A 191 6.47 4.39 -4.60
CA GLY A 191 6.35 4.80 -3.18
C GLY A 191 7.68 4.99 -2.45
N GLY A 192 8.75 5.35 -3.16
CA GLY A 192 10.01 5.79 -2.53
C GLY A 192 9.95 7.23 -2.00
N SER A 193 11.09 7.79 -1.60
CA SER A 193 11.19 9.23 -1.31
C SER A 193 10.92 10.03 -2.60
N VAL A 194 9.71 10.59 -2.74
CA VAL A 194 9.23 11.42 -3.87
C VAL A 194 9.54 12.89 -3.63
#